data_AF-A0A6V8D6X1-F1
#
_entry.id   AF-A0A6V8D6X1-F1
#
_cell.length_a   1.000
_cell.length_b   1.000
_cell.length_c   1.000
_cell.angle_alpha   90.00
_cell.angle_beta   90.00
_cell.angle_gamma   90.00
#
_symmetry.space_group_name_H-M   'P 1'
#
loop_
_entity.id
_entity.type
_entity.pdbx_description
1 polymer ?
#
loop_
_entity_poly.entity_id
_entity_poly.type
_entity_poly.pdbx_seq_one_letter_code
_entity_poly.pdbx_strand_id
1 'polypeptide(L)'
;MQGASGVLAATPRSASVDLSTETREWLSNQTVEVSASISNAPFGTALHYEWELRDEADQVILQGSGAFQATGTVSQVMTNLKQFYNGDTFYRFSFSLLDQSNTTLSQDTHAFAVFHNSVMPQRANLLAFGDSLSDMGNAKNSILNVPDVPPYWQGRFSNGQVWVEYVSEAYGLSTTIGSGASVGDNRAFGGSQSGSGYSYLLLPNVGTQITNYLANVQTSIPSNEVVTLWAGGNDFLYGTANADTIAANMEAHVRQ
;
A
#
# COMPACT_ATOMS: atom_id res chain seq x y z
N MET A 1 -60.10 30.37 -34.16
CA MET A 1 -59.12 29.27 -34.00
C MET A 1 -58.44 29.45 -32.65
N GLN A 2 -58.86 28.68 -31.65
CA GLN A 2 -58.18 28.59 -30.36
C GLN A 2 -56.97 27.66 -30.53
N GLY A 3 -55.77 28.17 -30.25
CA GLY A 3 -54.56 27.36 -30.17
C GLY A 3 -54.44 26.79 -28.76
N ALA A 4 -54.54 25.47 -28.63
CA ALA A 4 -54.24 24.77 -27.38
C ALA A 4 -52.72 24.59 -27.26
N SER A 5 -52.13 25.20 -26.25
CA SER A 5 -50.75 24.97 -25.83
C SER A 5 -50.65 23.58 -25.20
N GLY A 6 -49.99 22.65 -25.89
CA GLY A 6 -49.62 21.36 -25.33
C GLY A 6 -48.49 21.53 -24.32
N VAL A 7 -48.79 21.31 -23.04
CA VAL A 7 -47.77 21.10 -22.01
C VAL A 7 -47.24 19.67 -22.21
N LEU A 8 -46.01 19.55 -22.71
CA LEU A 8 -45.29 18.29 -22.76
C LEU A 8 -45.00 17.84 -21.32
N ALA A 9 -45.57 16.71 -20.93
CA ALA A 9 -45.24 16.04 -19.68
C ALA A 9 -43.76 15.64 -19.71
N ALA A 10 -42.97 16.11 -18.75
CA ALA A 10 -41.60 15.67 -18.57
C ALA A 10 -41.60 14.18 -18.15
N THR A 11 -40.87 13.36 -18.88
CA THR A 11 -40.66 11.94 -18.55
C THR A 11 -40.08 11.83 -17.13
N PRO A 12 -40.62 10.96 -16.25
CA PRO A 12 -40.03 10.74 -14.94
C PRO A 12 -38.58 10.26 -15.13
N ARG A 13 -37.62 10.93 -14.50
CA ARG A 13 -36.23 10.43 -14.45
C ARG A 13 -36.20 9.21 -13.54
N SER A 14 -35.53 8.14 -13.95
CA SER A 14 -35.30 6.97 -13.11
C SER A 14 -34.44 7.37 -11.91
N ALA A 15 -34.75 6.82 -10.74
CA ALA A 15 -33.90 6.98 -9.57
C ALA A 15 -32.50 6.42 -9.85
N SER A 16 -31.48 7.02 -9.28
CA SER A 16 -30.10 6.51 -9.32
C SER A 16 -29.50 6.48 -7.92
N VAL A 17 -28.65 5.49 -7.68
CA VAL A 17 -27.78 5.39 -6.50
C VAL A 17 -26.34 5.51 -6.97
N ASP A 18 -25.57 6.36 -6.30
CA ASP A 18 -24.13 6.46 -6.46
C ASP A 18 -23.49 6.26 -5.07
N LEU A 19 -22.68 5.21 -4.93
CA LEU A 19 -21.95 4.90 -3.71
C LEU A 19 -20.57 5.56 -3.70
N SER A 20 -20.17 6.05 -2.54
CA SER A 20 -18.86 6.67 -2.35
C SER A 20 -18.37 6.58 -0.91
N THR A 21 -17.08 6.81 -0.74
CA THR A 21 -16.37 6.86 0.52
C THR A 21 -15.28 7.95 0.44
N GLU A 22 -14.76 8.40 1.58
CA GLU A 22 -13.70 9.43 1.62
C GLU A 22 -12.37 8.95 0.98
N THR A 23 -11.97 7.72 1.27
CA THR A 23 -10.77 7.06 0.72
C THR A 23 -11.17 5.77 0.02
N ARG A 24 -10.21 4.93 -0.38
CA ARG A 24 -10.48 3.55 -0.82
C ARG A 24 -9.77 2.51 0.05
N GLU A 25 -9.20 2.94 1.17
CA GLU A 25 -8.37 2.14 2.06
C GLU A 25 -8.55 2.54 3.52
N TRP A 26 -8.66 1.54 4.39
CA TRP A 26 -8.77 1.69 5.84
C TRP A 26 -7.93 0.65 6.56
N LEU A 27 -7.63 0.93 7.82
CA LEU A 27 -7.14 -0.05 8.77
C LEU A 27 -8.31 -0.74 9.47
N SER A 28 -8.15 -2.00 9.88
CA SER A 28 -9.21 -2.83 10.45
C SER A 28 -9.80 -2.31 11.78
N ASN A 29 -9.15 -1.35 12.42
CA ASN A 29 -9.64 -0.64 13.61
C ASN A 29 -10.44 0.63 13.29
N GLN A 30 -10.51 1.06 12.03
CA GLN A 30 -11.25 2.23 11.59
C GLN A 30 -12.70 1.88 11.25
N THR A 31 -13.55 2.91 11.15
CA THR A 31 -14.92 2.78 10.63
C THR A 31 -14.90 3.15 9.16
N VAL A 32 -15.50 2.31 8.31
CA VAL A 32 -15.73 2.65 6.90
C VAL A 32 -17.12 3.28 6.80
N GLU A 33 -17.17 4.54 6.36
CA GLU A 33 -18.41 5.28 6.16
C GLU A 33 -18.74 5.32 4.68
N VAL A 34 -19.76 4.54 4.28
CA VAL A 34 -20.24 4.50 2.89
C VAL A 34 -21.43 5.42 2.74
N SER A 35 -21.34 6.36 1.79
CA SER A 35 -22.41 7.27 1.43
C SER A 35 -23.13 6.77 0.19
N ALA A 36 -24.44 6.51 0.30
CA ALA A 36 -25.32 6.29 -0.83
C ALA A 36 -26.02 7.61 -1.19
N SER A 37 -25.60 8.20 -2.30
CA SER A 37 -26.22 9.40 -2.87
C SER A 37 -27.34 8.99 -3.82
N ILE A 38 -28.57 9.33 -3.48
CA ILE A 38 -29.78 8.88 -4.17
C ILE A 38 -30.41 10.07 -4.89
N SER A 39 -30.44 10.03 -6.22
CA SER A 39 -30.96 11.12 -7.06
C SER A 39 -32.25 10.71 -7.78
N ASN A 40 -33.11 11.70 -8.05
CA ASN A 40 -34.39 11.51 -8.76
C ASN A 40 -35.31 10.43 -8.13
N ALA A 41 -35.21 10.23 -6.82
CA ALA A 41 -36.09 9.32 -6.10
C ALA A 41 -37.55 9.84 -6.09
N PRO A 42 -38.56 8.95 -6.12
CA PRO A 42 -39.96 9.35 -6.02
C PRO A 42 -40.23 10.18 -4.76
N PHE A 43 -40.77 11.39 -4.93
CA PHE A 43 -41.01 12.31 -3.83
C PHE A 43 -42.27 11.93 -3.05
N GLY A 44 -42.23 12.09 -1.72
CA GLY A 44 -43.39 11.89 -0.85
C GLY A 44 -43.81 10.43 -0.62
N THR A 45 -43.05 9.47 -1.13
CA THR A 45 -43.26 8.03 -0.86
C THR A 45 -42.16 7.50 0.06
N ALA A 46 -42.53 6.65 1.01
CA ALA A 46 -41.56 5.85 1.76
C ALA A 46 -40.80 4.92 0.80
N LEU A 47 -39.48 4.95 0.88
CA LEU A 47 -38.56 4.10 0.14
C LEU A 47 -37.85 3.18 1.12
N HIS A 48 -37.48 2.00 0.64
CA HIS A 48 -36.72 1.02 1.38
C HIS A 48 -35.33 0.88 0.77
N TYR A 49 -34.37 0.46 1.57
CA TYR A 49 -33.08 0.05 1.06
C TYR A 49 -32.59 -1.19 1.78
N GLU A 50 -31.78 -1.97 1.08
CA GLU A 50 -31.06 -3.12 1.59
C GLU A 50 -29.60 -2.98 1.17
N TRP A 51 -28.70 -3.42 2.03
CA TRP A 51 -27.28 -3.45 1.72
C TRP A 51 -26.61 -4.72 2.24
N GLU A 52 -25.57 -5.12 1.55
CA GLU A 52 -24.72 -6.25 1.90
C GLU A 52 -23.26 -5.83 1.80
N LEU A 53 -22.44 -6.33 2.72
CA LEU A 53 -20.99 -6.29 2.64
C LEU A 53 -20.51 -7.71 2.39
N ARG A 54 -19.74 -7.89 1.32
CA ARG A 54 -19.15 -9.16 0.91
C ARG A 54 -17.63 -9.10 0.93
N ASP A 55 -17.02 -10.23 1.24
CA ASP A 55 -15.57 -10.41 1.28
C ASP A 55 -15.00 -10.90 -0.07
N GLU A 56 -13.73 -11.33 -0.08
CA GLU A 56 -13.04 -11.80 -1.29
C GLU A 56 -13.64 -13.11 -1.83
N ALA A 57 -14.13 -13.96 -0.94
CA ALA A 57 -14.82 -15.20 -1.27
C ALA A 57 -16.29 -14.99 -1.66
N ASP A 58 -16.74 -13.74 -1.74
CA ASP A 58 -18.12 -13.34 -2.02
C ASP A 58 -19.13 -13.76 -0.93
N GLN A 59 -18.64 -14.06 0.27
CA GLN A 59 -19.46 -14.36 1.44
C GLN A 59 -20.01 -13.06 2.02
N VAL A 60 -21.31 -13.04 2.34
CA VAL A 60 -21.93 -11.92 3.07
C VAL A 60 -21.44 -11.92 4.52
N ILE A 61 -20.73 -10.87 4.90
CA ILE A 61 -20.18 -10.71 6.26
C ILE A 61 -20.98 -9.74 7.12
N LEU A 62 -21.63 -8.75 6.50
CA LEU A 62 -22.62 -7.87 7.14
C LEU A 62 -23.75 -7.60 6.15
N GLN A 63 -24.93 -7.32 6.68
CA GLN A 63 -26.08 -6.88 5.90
C GLN A 63 -26.98 -6.01 6.75
N GLY A 64 -27.79 -5.18 6.11
CA GLY A 64 -28.76 -4.35 6.79
C GLY A 64 -29.80 -3.79 5.84
N SER A 65 -30.83 -3.20 6.42
CA SER A 65 -31.90 -2.58 5.67
C SER A 65 -32.48 -1.41 6.44
N GLY A 66 -33.22 -0.56 5.74
CA GLY A 66 -33.87 0.58 6.35
C GLY A 66 -34.91 1.21 5.45
N ALA A 67 -35.52 2.28 5.94
CA ALA A 67 -36.47 3.06 5.19
C ALA A 67 -36.16 4.55 5.36
N PHE A 68 -36.44 5.32 4.33
CA PHE A 68 -36.33 6.78 4.37
C PHE A 68 -37.38 7.40 3.44
N GLN A 69 -37.58 8.70 3.58
CA GLN A 69 -38.36 9.49 2.61
C GLN A 69 -37.41 10.45 1.91
N ALA A 70 -37.53 10.56 0.59
CA ALA A 70 -36.73 11.50 -0.17
C ALA A 70 -37.04 12.94 0.28
N THR A 71 -36.03 13.68 0.73
CA THR A 71 -36.18 15.04 1.29
C THR A 71 -35.92 16.14 0.26
N GLY A 72 -35.55 15.77 -0.97
CA GLY A 72 -35.27 16.69 -2.08
C GLY A 72 -34.83 15.96 -3.34
N THR A 73 -34.16 16.68 -4.25
CA THR A 73 -33.63 16.14 -5.51
C THR A 73 -32.58 15.04 -5.29
N VAL A 74 -31.82 15.17 -4.20
CA VAL A 74 -30.81 14.22 -3.74
C VAL A 74 -31.06 13.93 -2.27
N SER A 75 -31.04 12.65 -1.90
CA SER A 75 -31.06 12.18 -0.51
C SER A 75 -29.81 11.36 -0.24
N GLN A 76 -29.29 11.38 0.99
CA GLN A 76 -28.11 10.62 1.37
C GLN A 76 -28.45 9.64 2.49
N VAL A 77 -27.97 8.41 2.35
CA VAL A 77 -28.00 7.39 3.40
C VAL A 77 -26.57 7.02 3.72
N MET A 78 -26.17 7.18 4.99
CA MET A 78 -24.84 6.83 5.48
C MET A 78 -24.87 5.46 6.16
N THR A 79 -23.96 4.58 5.76
CA THR A 79 -23.78 3.27 6.39
C THR A 79 -22.40 3.20 7.03
N ASN A 80 -22.36 2.96 8.34
CA ASN A 80 -21.12 2.87 9.11
C ASN A 80 -20.78 1.41 9.36
N LEU A 81 -19.75 0.92 8.65
CA LEU A 81 -19.28 -0.46 8.77
C LEU A 81 -18.17 -0.53 9.82
N LYS A 82 -18.35 -1.41 10.81
CA LYS A 82 -17.42 -1.62 11.93
C LYS A 82 -17.32 -3.11 12.23
N GLN A 83 -16.20 -3.54 12.82
CA GLN A 83 -16.02 -4.90 13.34
C GLN A 83 -16.30 -6.01 12.31
N PHE A 84 -16.03 -5.77 11.03
CA PHE A 84 -16.28 -6.73 9.94
C PHE A 84 -15.00 -7.39 9.40
N TYR A 85 -13.82 -6.88 9.76
CA TYR A 85 -12.55 -7.39 9.25
C TYR A 85 -12.37 -8.86 9.61
N ASN A 86 -12.27 -9.72 8.59
CA ASN A 86 -12.20 -11.19 8.73
C ASN A 86 -10.83 -11.77 8.30
N GLY A 87 -9.88 -10.91 7.92
CA GLY A 87 -8.58 -11.31 7.38
C GLY A 87 -8.39 -10.92 5.91
N ASP A 88 -9.48 -10.75 5.16
CA ASP A 88 -9.44 -10.40 3.75
C ASP A 88 -9.08 -8.92 3.54
N THR A 89 -8.53 -8.61 2.37
CA THR A 89 -8.12 -7.24 2.01
C THR A 89 -9.23 -6.51 1.27
N PHE A 90 -9.93 -7.17 0.34
CA PHE A 90 -10.91 -6.53 -0.54
C PHE A 90 -12.35 -6.84 -0.15
N TYR A 91 -13.16 -5.78 -0.03
CA TYR A 91 -14.58 -5.90 0.29
C TYR A 91 -15.44 -5.19 -0.76
N ARG A 92 -16.65 -5.70 -0.98
CA ARG A 92 -17.68 -5.08 -1.84
C ARG A 92 -18.90 -4.75 -1.00
N PHE A 93 -19.27 -3.48 -1.00
CA PHE A 93 -20.53 -3.01 -0.44
C PHE A 93 -21.55 -2.82 -1.55
N SER A 94 -22.64 -3.57 -1.52
CA SER A 94 -23.75 -3.45 -2.47
C SER A 94 -24.94 -2.81 -1.78
N PHE A 95 -25.60 -1.86 -2.46
CA PHE A 95 -26.77 -1.15 -1.96
C PHE A 95 -27.88 -1.21 -3.00
N SER A 96 -29.08 -1.61 -2.58
CA SER A 96 -30.28 -1.68 -3.41
C SER A 96 -31.34 -0.74 -2.86
N LEU A 97 -31.80 0.19 -3.71
CA LEU A 97 -32.94 1.06 -3.44
C LEU A 97 -34.22 0.38 -3.93
N LEU A 98 -35.23 0.30 -3.08
CA LEU A 98 -36.47 -0.43 -3.29
C LEU A 98 -37.68 0.50 -3.13
N ASP A 99 -38.73 0.26 -3.91
CA ASP A 99 -40.03 0.90 -3.72
C ASP A 99 -40.88 0.19 -2.64
N GLN A 100 -42.13 0.65 -2.46
CA GLN A 100 -43.07 0.08 -1.48
C GLN A 100 -43.54 -1.35 -1.80
N SER A 101 -43.33 -1.80 -3.04
CA SER A 101 -43.66 -3.15 -3.49
C SER A 101 -42.42 -4.07 -3.48
N ASN A 102 -41.31 -3.62 -2.87
CA ASN A 102 -40.01 -4.28 -2.87
C ASN A 102 -39.42 -4.47 -4.29
N THR A 103 -39.76 -3.60 -5.23
CA THR A 103 -39.13 -3.58 -6.55
C THR A 103 -37.87 -2.73 -6.50
N THR A 104 -36.74 -3.28 -6.97
CA THR A 104 -35.48 -2.54 -7.07
C THR A 104 -35.62 -1.39 -8.06
N LEU A 105 -35.49 -0.16 -7.57
CA LEU A 105 -35.48 1.06 -8.36
C LEU A 105 -34.09 1.33 -8.96
N SER A 106 -33.04 1.08 -8.17
CA SER A 106 -31.65 1.29 -8.56
C SER A 106 -30.75 0.55 -7.58
N GLN A 107 -29.54 0.21 -8.01
CA GLN A 107 -28.54 -0.46 -7.21
C GLN A 107 -27.16 0.02 -7.62
N ASP A 108 -26.22 -0.03 -6.69
CA ASP A 108 -24.80 0.23 -6.97
C ASP A 108 -23.92 -0.65 -6.10
N THR A 109 -22.65 -0.81 -6.46
CA THR A 109 -21.66 -1.55 -5.69
C THR A 109 -20.34 -0.80 -5.63
N HIS A 110 -19.83 -0.62 -4.41
CA HIS A 110 -18.58 0.07 -4.15
C HIS A 110 -17.57 -0.87 -3.50
N ALA A 111 -16.36 -0.91 -4.06
CA ALA A 111 -15.27 -1.75 -3.55
C ALA A 111 -14.24 -0.91 -2.81
N PHE A 112 -13.72 -1.45 -1.71
CA PHE A 112 -12.65 -0.84 -0.93
C PHE A 112 -11.72 -1.88 -0.30
N ALA A 113 -10.56 -1.42 0.17
CA ALA A 113 -9.57 -2.23 0.86
C ALA A 113 -9.56 -1.99 2.37
N VAL A 114 -9.37 -3.05 3.15
CA VAL A 114 -9.09 -2.97 4.59
C VAL A 114 -7.84 -3.76 4.91
N PHE A 115 -6.88 -3.09 5.52
CA PHE A 115 -5.63 -3.70 5.98
C PHE A 115 -5.72 -4.03 7.47
N HIS A 116 -5.11 -5.14 7.87
CA HIS A 116 -5.00 -5.47 9.29
C HIS A 116 -4.29 -4.33 10.04
N ASN A 117 -4.99 -3.67 10.96
CA ASN A 117 -4.35 -2.79 11.93
C ASN A 117 -3.46 -3.62 12.85
N SER A 118 -2.17 -3.67 12.55
CA SER A 118 -1.18 -4.32 13.38
C SER A 118 -0.51 -3.28 14.26
N VAL A 119 -0.52 -3.50 15.58
CA VAL A 119 0.40 -2.78 16.46
C VAL A 119 1.77 -3.40 16.22
N MET A 120 2.67 -2.64 15.59
CA MET A 120 4.04 -3.09 15.39
C MET A 120 4.65 -3.37 16.77
N PRO A 121 5.18 -4.59 17.03
CA PRO A 121 5.97 -4.82 18.22
C PRO A 121 7.15 -3.84 18.21
N GLN A 122 7.69 -3.51 19.38
CA GLN A 122 8.86 -2.64 19.51
C GLN A 122 9.97 -3.12 18.54
N ARG A 123 10.18 -2.36 17.47
CA ARG A 123 11.16 -2.69 16.43
C ARG A 123 12.54 -2.30 16.95
N ALA A 124 13.49 -3.22 16.80
CA ALA A 124 14.88 -2.94 17.20
C ALA A 124 15.52 -1.94 16.23
N ASN A 125 15.48 -2.23 14.92
CA ASN A 125 15.98 -1.36 13.85
C ASN A 125 15.57 -1.88 12.46
N LEU A 126 15.99 -1.16 11.39
CA LEU A 126 15.86 -1.56 9.99
C LEU A 126 17.22 -2.04 9.48
N LEU A 127 17.37 -3.34 9.22
CA LEU A 127 18.58 -3.94 8.67
C LEU A 127 18.50 -3.92 7.14
N ALA A 128 19.38 -3.17 6.47
CA ALA A 128 19.32 -2.96 5.03
C ALA A 128 20.55 -3.51 4.31
N PHE A 129 20.32 -4.33 3.29
CA PHE A 129 21.35 -4.81 2.36
C PHE A 129 21.00 -4.33 0.95
N GLY A 130 22.01 -4.05 0.13
CA GLY A 130 21.74 -3.61 -1.24
C GLY A 130 22.83 -2.78 -1.89
N ASP A 131 22.40 -1.95 -2.83
CA ASP A 131 23.27 -1.10 -3.64
C ASP A 131 23.09 0.41 -3.35
N SER A 132 23.46 1.24 -4.32
CA SER A 132 23.39 2.70 -4.27
C SER A 132 22.01 3.26 -3.95
N LEU A 133 20.92 2.53 -4.24
CA LEU A 133 19.56 2.98 -3.96
C LEU A 133 19.24 2.99 -2.45
N SER A 134 20.00 2.24 -1.67
CA SER A 134 19.83 2.12 -0.22
C SER A 134 21.06 2.61 0.56
N ASP A 135 22.19 2.84 -0.09
CA ASP A 135 23.45 3.24 0.54
C ASP A 135 23.37 4.65 1.19
N MET A 136 23.70 4.72 2.48
CA MET A 136 23.79 5.96 3.26
C MET A 136 25.20 6.57 3.30
N GLY A 137 26.16 6.01 2.56
CA GLY A 137 27.52 6.53 2.42
C GLY A 137 28.64 5.50 2.62
N ASN A 138 28.37 4.20 2.56
CA ASN A 138 29.38 3.15 2.66
C ASN A 138 30.35 3.25 1.47
N ALA A 139 29.83 3.46 0.26
CA ALA A 139 30.67 3.71 -0.90
C ALA A 139 31.48 5.01 -0.74
N LYS A 140 30.89 6.03 -0.10
CA LYS A 140 31.55 7.32 0.13
C LYS A 140 32.69 7.22 1.14
N ASN A 141 32.50 6.45 2.21
CA ASN A 141 33.50 6.22 3.25
C ASN A 141 34.56 5.20 2.83
N SER A 142 34.39 4.55 1.68
CA SER A 142 35.36 3.60 1.14
C SER A 142 36.49 4.29 0.39
N ILE A 143 37.50 3.51 0.01
CA ILE A 143 38.61 3.99 -0.82
C ILE A 143 38.17 4.52 -2.20
N LEU A 144 36.97 4.15 -2.67
CA LEU A 144 36.43 4.68 -3.92
C LEU A 144 35.92 6.12 -3.78
N ASN A 145 35.55 6.54 -2.56
CA ASN A 145 35.07 7.89 -2.26
C ASN A 145 33.89 8.38 -3.13
N VAL A 146 33.10 7.45 -3.67
CA VAL A 146 31.95 7.77 -4.52
C VAL A 146 30.64 7.79 -3.72
N PRO A 147 29.70 8.69 -4.04
CA PRO A 147 29.77 9.62 -5.16
C PRO A 147 30.45 10.96 -4.80
N ASP A 148 31.11 11.60 -5.79
CA ASP A 148 32.02 12.75 -5.55
C ASP A 148 31.55 14.09 -6.15
N VAL A 149 30.64 14.09 -7.14
CA VAL A 149 30.29 15.30 -7.91
C VAL A 149 28.82 15.64 -7.73
N PRO A 150 28.42 16.90 -7.49
CA PRO A 150 27.01 17.29 -7.42
C PRO A 150 26.15 16.68 -8.55
N PRO A 151 24.90 16.27 -8.28
CA PRO A 151 24.02 16.75 -7.20
C PRO A 151 23.89 15.81 -5.98
N TYR A 152 24.90 15.00 -5.65
CA TYR A 152 24.80 14.04 -4.55
C TYR A 152 24.85 14.69 -3.16
N TRP A 153 23.93 14.26 -2.30
CA TRP A 153 23.74 14.79 -0.95
C TRP A 153 24.40 13.89 0.10
N GLN A 154 25.34 14.43 0.88
CA GLN A 154 25.98 13.77 2.01
C GLN A 154 26.42 12.31 1.76
N GLY A 155 26.99 12.02 0.58
CA GLY A 155 27.47 10.69 0.22
C GLY A 155 26.40 9.68 -0.24
N ARG A 156 25.14 10.10 -0.40
CA ARG A 156 24.07 9.28 -1.02
C ARG A 156 24.11 9.44 -2.53
N PHE A 157 23.70 8.40 -3.26
CA PHE A 157 23.47 8.46 -4.72
C PHE A 157 22.12 9.13 -5.05
N SER A 158 21.80 10.21 -4.34
CA SER A 158 20.56 10.98 -4.43
C SER A 158 20.83 12.46 -4.11
N ASN A 159 19.91 13.35 -4.46
CA ASN A 159 19.94 14.78 -4.10
C ASN A 159 19.37 15.05 -2.69
N GLY A 160 19.09 13.99 -1.93
CA GLY A 160 18.64 14.05 -0.55
C GLY A 160 18.83 12.69 0.13
N GLN A 161 18.08 12.47 1.20
CA GLN A 161 18.04 11.18 1.88
C GLN A 161 17.56 10.06 0.94
N VAL A 162 18.02 8.84 1.19
CA VAL A 162 17.48 7.64 0.51
C VAL A 162 16.25 7.10 1.24
N TRP A 163 15.48 6.25 0.58
CA TRP A 163 14.20 5.73 1.10
C TRP A 163 14.33 5.09 2.50
N VAL A 164 15.45 4.42 2.78
CA VAL A 164 15.76 3.79 4.08
C VAL A 164 15.71 4.81 5.21
N GLU A 165 16.18 6.03 4.99
CA GLU A 165 16.21 7.09 6.00
C GLU A 165 14.79 7.60 6.30
N TYR A 166 13.97 7.80 5.26
CA TYR A 166 12.57 8.19 5.42
C TYR A 166 11.74 7.13 6.14
N VAL A 167 11.96 5.85 5.82
CA VAL A 167 11.29 4.73 6.52
C VAL A 167 11.76 4.66 7.97
N SER A 168 13.06 4.79 8.22
CA SER A 168 13.61 4.83 9.57
C SER A 168 12.95 5.94 10.40
N GLU A 169 12.87 7.16 9.86
CA GLU A 169 12.25 8.30 10.53
C GLU A 169 10.76 8.10 10.78
N ALA A 170 9.99 7.69 9.78
CA ALA A 170 8.55 7.47 9.88
C ALA A 170 8.16 6.45 10.96
N TYR A 171 9.07 5.51 11.26
CA TYR A 171 8.89 4.50 12.30
C TYR A 171 9.68 4.77 13.59
N GLY A 172 10.32 5.93 13.73
CA GLY A 172 11.08 6.31 14.93
C GLY A 172 12.31 5.43 15.19
N LEU A 173 12.87 4.83 14.14
CA LEU A 173 14.06 3.97 14.19
C LEU A 173 15.34 4.80 14.00
N SER A 174 16.48 4.28 14.45
CA SER A 174 17.80 4.87 14.23
C SER A 174 18.69 3.91 13.45
N THR A 175 18.43 3.83 12.15
CA THR A 175 19.22 3.06 11.20
C THR A 175 20.61 3.70 11.04
N THR A 176 21.65 2.95 11.37
CA THR A 176 23.05 3.43 11.29
C THR A 176 23.80 2.78 10.15
N ILE A 177 24.78 3.48 9.57
CA ILE A 177 25.63 2.95 8.51
C ILE A 177 26.69 2.00 9.07
N GLY A 178 26.93 0.86 8.40
CA GLY A 178 28.07 -0.01 8.71
C GLY A 178 28.47 -0.90 7.54
N SER A 179 29.75 -1.29 7.49
CA SER A 179 30.30 -2.22 6.50
C SER A 179 31.42 -3.09 7.12
N GLY A 180 31.69 -4.26 6.53
CA GLY A 180 32.66 -5.22 7.07
C GLY A 180 32.33 -5.64 8.51
N ALA A 181 33.26 -5.41 9.43
CA ALA A 181 33.07 -5.68 10.86
C ALA A 181 32.50 -4.50 11.67
N SER A 182 32.32 -3.33 11.05
CA SER A 182 31.74 -2.17 11.75
C SER A 182 30.28 -2.44 12.11
N VAL A 183 29.89 -2.07 13.32
CA VAL A 183 28.48 -2.07 13.74
C VAL A 183 27.68 -1.11 12.86
N GLY A 184 26.43 -1.47 12.58
CA GLY A 184 25.50 -0.65 11.80
C GLY A 184 24.56 -1.49 10.97
N ASP A 185 23.32 -1.01 10.84
CA ASP A 185 22.17 -1.73 10.27
C ASP A 185 22.08 -1.56 8.75
N ASN A 186 22.53 -0.42 8.21
CA ASN A 186 22.59 -0.23 6.76
C ASN A 186 23.94 -0.68 6.20
N ARG A 187 23.90 -1.85 5.58
CA ARG A 187 25.01 -2.58 4.94
C ARG A 187 25.11 -2.33 3.44
N ALA A 188 24.13 -1.64 2.87
CA ALA A 188 24.07 -1.36 1.45
C ALA A 188 25.31 -0.57 1.00
N PHE A 189 25.79 -0.87 -0.20
CA PHE A 189 27.04 -0.33 -0.70
C PHE A 189 26.90 0.02 -2.18
N GLY A 190 27.08 1.29 -2.53
CA GLY A 190 26.98 1.78 -3.91
C GLY A 190 27.78 0.96 -4.91
N GLY A 191 27.12 0.52 -5.99
CA GLY A 191 27.72 -0.30 -7.06
C GLY A 191 27.73 -1.81 -6.81
N SER A 192 27.16 -2.29 -5.68
CA SER A 192 27.05 -3.72 -5.38
C SER A 192 26.14 -4.45 -6.37
N GLN A 193 26.55 -5.67 -6.73
CA GLN A 193 25.74 -6.62 -7.48
C GLN A 193 25.04 -7.61 -6.53
N SER A 194 24.05 -8.35 -7.04
CA SER A 194 23.20 -9.28 -6.28
C SER A 194 23.94 -10.49 -5.72
N GLY A 195 25.05 -10.90 -6.33
CA GLY A 195 25.75 -12.14 -5.98
C GLY A 195 26.60 -12.07 -4.72
N SER A 196 27.48 -13.07 -4.56
CA SER A 196 28.56 -13.06 -3.58
C SER A 196 29.83 -12.40 -4.16
N GLY A 197 30.89 -12.31 -3.35
CA GLY A 197 32.19 -11.79 -3.78
C GLY A 197 32.22 -10.26 -3.83
N TYR A 198 33.11 -9.72 -4.68
CA TYR A 198 33.35 -8.29 -4.79
C TYR A 198 33.22 -7.81 -6.23
N SER A 199 32.40 -6.78 -6.46
CA SER A 199 32.39 -6.04 -7.72
C SER A 199 33.56 -5.07 -7.76
N TYR A 200 34.19 -4.90 -8.93
CA TYR A 200 35.36 -4.04 -9.11
C TYR A 200 36.48 -4.29 -8.06
N LEU A 201 36.65 -5.54 -7.65
CA LEU A 201 37.57 -6.03 -6.62
C LEU A 201 37.34 -5.52 -5.19
N LEU A 202 36.61 -4.41 -5.00
CA LEU A 202 36.55 -3.69 -3.73
C LEU A 202 35.13 -3.55 -3.17
N LEU A 203 34.10 -3.64 -4.00
CA LEU A 203 32.70 -3.44 -3.59
C LEU A 203 32.11 -4.75 -3.10
N PRO A 204 31.76 -4.90 -1.81
CA PRO A 204 31.14 -6.12 -1.33
C PRO A 204 29.75 -6.27 -1.96
N ASN A 205 29.57 -7.30 -2.80
CA ASN A 205 28.25 -7.64 -3.32
C ASN A 205 27.31 -8.06 -2.17
N VAL A 206 26.01 -8.08 -2.44
CA VAL A 206 24.97 -8.34 -1.41
C VAL A 206 25.28 -9.58 -0.57
N GLY A 207 25.64 -10.70 -1.20
CA GLY A 207 25.97 -11.92 -0.46
C GLY A 207 27.14 -11.75 0.51
N THR A 208 28.12 -10.92 0.13
CA THR A 208 29.26 -10.56 0.99
C THR A 208 28.83 -9.59 2.10
N GLN A 209 27.92 -8.66 1.84
CA GLN A 209 27.36 -7.78 2.88
C GLN A 209 26.65 -8.60 3.97
N ILE A 210 25.80 -9.55 3.56
CA ILE A 210 25.07 -10.47 4.44
C ILE A 210 26.05 -11.35 5.22
N THR A 211 26.96 -12.02 4.53
CA THR A 211 27.95 -12.91 5.17
C THR A 211 28.80 -12.15 6.19
N ASN A 212 29.26 -10.94 5.86
CA ASN A 212 30.06 -10.13 6.78
C ASN A 212 29.26 -9.68 7.99
N TYR A 213 28.00 -9.29 7.83
CA TYR A 213 27.13 -8.92 8.94
C TYR A 213 26.91 -10.11 9.87
N LEU A 214 26.56 -11.28 9.31
CA LEU A 214 26.29 -12.48 10.09
C LEU A 214 27.53 -13.04 10.79
N ALA A 215 28.71 -12.88 10.18
CA ALA A 215 29.96 -13.36 10.76
C ALA A 215 30.54 -12.41 11.83
N ASN A 216 30.39 -11.09 11.67
CA ASN A 216 31.16 -10.12 12.44
C ASN A 216 30.32 -9.18 13.32
N VAL A 217 29.02 -9.05 13.07
CA VAL A 217 28.15 -8.10 13.78
C VAL A 217 27.10 -8.84 14.60
N GLN A 218 26.35 -9.75 13.98
CA GLN A 218 25.24 -10.44 14.62
C GLN A 218 25.05 -11.83 14.03
N THR A 219 25.20 -12.88 14.84
CA THR A 219 25.18 -14.28 14.35
C THR A 219 23.82 -14.75 13.83
N SER A 220 22.74 -14.06 14.19
CA SER A 220 21.37 -14.36 13.72
C SER A 220 20.49 -13.12 13.78
N ILE A 221 19.69 -12.89 12.74
CA ILE A 221 18.75 -11.76 12.67
C ILE A 221 17.60 -11.97 13.68
N PRO A 222 17.39 -11.07 14.65
CA PRO A 222 16.25 -11.13 15.57
C PRO A 222 14.90 -11.10 14.86
N SER A 223 13.91 -11.83 15.38
CA SER A 223 12.57 -11.94 14.76
C SER A 223 11.75 -10.65 14.74
N ASN A 224 12.21 -9.59 15.43
CA ASN A 224 11.58 -8.27 15.45
C ASN A 224 12.35 -7.22 14.62
N GLU A 225 13.41 -7.61 13.91
CA GLU A 225 14.04 -6.76 12.91
C GLU A 225 13.27 -6.79 11.60
N VAL A 226 13.21 -5.64 10.94
CA VAL A 226 12.74 -5.57 9.55
C VAL A 226 13.97 -5.59 8.67
N VAL A 227 14.05 -6.59 7.79
CA VAL A 227 15.15 -6.73 6.84
C VAL A 227 14.71 -6.22 5.47
N THR A 228 15.56 -5.42 4.84
CA THR A 228 15.37 -4.96 3.46
C THR A 228 16.51 -5.42 2.61
N LEU A 229 16.17 -5.84 1.39
CA LEU A 229 17.13 -6.33 0.43
C LEU A 229 16.78 -5.78 -0.96
N TRP A 230 17.60 -4.85 -1.46
CA TRP A 230 17.38 -4.23 -2.78
C TRP A 230 18.68 -4.15 -3.57
N ALA A 231 18.79 -4.98 -4.60
CA ALA A 231 19.88 -4.98 -5.57
C ALA A 231 19.42 -5.53 -6.93
N GLY A 232 20.33 -5.52 -7.91
CA GLY A 232 20.11 -6.10 -9.25
C GLY A 232 20.37 -5.09 -10.38
N GLY A 233 20.22 -3.79 -10.11
CA GLY A 233 20.47 -2.75 -11.12
C GLY A 233 21.91 -2.78 -11.66
N ASN A 234 22.89 -2.95 -10.76
CA ASN A 234 24.29 -3.05 -11.15
C ASN A 234 24.62 -4.35 -11.89
N ASP A 235 23.88 -5.44 -11.65
CA ASP A 235 24.04 -6.69 -12.40
C ASP A 235 23.65 -6.49 -13.86
N PHE A 236 22.60 -5.72 -14.13
CA PHE A 236 22.18 -5.37 -15.50
C PHE A 236 23.13 -4.39 -16.18
N LEU A 237 23.64 -3.40 -15.44
CA LEU A 237 24.50 -2.37 -16.02
C LEU A 237 25.95 -2.85 -16.24
N TYR A 238 26.46 -3.67 -15.32
CA TYR A 238 27.90 -3.95 -15.21
C TYR A 238 28.25 -5.40 -14.85
N GLY A 239 27.25 -6.27 -14.75
CA GLY A 239 27.42 -7.65 -14.30
C GLY A 239 26.94 -8.66 -15.35
N THR A 240 26.23 -9.68 -14.87
CA THR A 240 25.79 -10.81 -15.71
C THR A 240 24.73 -10.43 -16.73
N ALA A 241 23.95 -9.36 -16.46
CA ALA A 241 22.74 -8.97 -17.17
C ALA A 241 21.69 -10.09 -17.35
N ASN A 242 21.84 -11.22 -16.65
CA ASN A 242 20.94 -12.35 -16.73
C ASN A 242 19.94 -12.30 -15.56
N ALA A 243 18.67 -12.06 -15.88
CA ALA A 243 17.61 -11.92 -14.90
C ALA A 243 17.41 -13.18 -14.03
N ASP A 244 17.59 -14.38 -14.59
CA ASP A 244 17.42 -15.64 -13.85
C ASP A 244 18.52 -15.80 -12.79
N THR A 245 19.77 -15.47 -13.14
CA THR A 245 20.88 -15.47 -12.18
C THR A 245 20.67 -14.46 -11.06
N ILE A 246 20.19 -13.25 -11.39
CA ILE A 246 19.91 -12.21 -10.42
C ILE A 246 18.80 -12.65 -9.47
N ALA A 247 17.69 -13.20 -10.00
CA ALA A 247 16.59 -13.72 -9.20
C ALA A 247 17.04 -14.86 -8.29
N ALA A 248 17.84 -15.81 -8.81
CA ALA A 248 18.38 -16.92 -8.03
C ALA A 248 19.29 -16.45 -6.88
N ASN A 249 20.13 -15.42 -7.10
CA ASN A 249 20.94 -14.83 -6.03
C ASN A 249 20.05 -14.24 -4.93
N MET A 250 19.06 -13.44 -5.31
CA MET A 250 18.16 -12.79 -4.35
C MET A 250 17.34 -13.80 -3.55
N GLU A 251 16.84 -14.85 -4.22
CA GLU A 251 16.16 -15.97 -3.55
C GLU A 251 17.08 -16.69 -2.56
N ALA A 252 18.32 -16.97 -2.95
CA ALA A 252 19.29 -17.66 -2.10
C ALA A 252 19.63 -16.86 -0.82
N HIS A 253 19.62 -15.53 -0.88
CA HIS A 253 19.85 -14.67 0.29
C HIS A 253 18.68 -14.66 1.27
N VAL A 254 17.44 -14.76 0.77
CA VAL A 254 16.23 -14.75 1.60
C VAL A 254 16.00 -16.09 2.30
N ARG A 255 16.54 -17.19 1.74
CA ARG A 255 16.36 -18.55 2.28
C ARG A 255 17.41 -18.99 3.31
N GLN A 256 18.49 -18.21 3.51
CA GLN A 256 19.54 -18.47 4.51
C GLN A 256 19.05 -18.13 5.92
#